data_AF-A0A395V1B5-F1
#
_entry.id   AF-A0A395V1B5-F1
#
_cell.length_a   1.000
_cell.length_b   1.000
_cell.length_c   1.000
_cell.angle_alpha   90.00
_cell.angle_beta   90.00
_cell.angle_gamma   90.00
#
_symmetry.space_group_name_H-M   'P 1'
#
loop_
_entity.id
_entity.type
_entity.pdbx_description
1 polymer ?
#
loop_
_entity_poly.entity_id
_entity_poly.type
_entity_poly.pdbx_seq_one_letter_code
_entity_poly.pdbx_strand_id
1 'polypeptide(L)'
;MKFIETVLSIIAFVLFAFCAIVFFVLGTLFGGYVLRYFVYLVCFFVQIFGDYAFVSWVENNETVLYVICCVISALIILLMFSSSSSSSGSYSSSNNYLEDNNASNFGDSYSEEKRKRITFVDASGAYRKWGDSFVDCQGNWCRWGNSFYDYDGNYIKWGDIYKDMSGAYRRWGDDFIDGAGNWVHL
;
A
#
# COMPACT_ATOMS: atom_id res chain seq x y z
N MET A 1 30.20 21.99 -20.34
CA MET A 1 29.11 21.01 -20.57
C MET A 1 28.36 20.70 -19.28
N LYS A 2 29.00 20.10 -18.26
CA LYS A 2 28.36 19.76 -16.97
C LYS A 2 27.60 20.91 -16.28
N PHE A 3 28.17 22.13 -16.28
CA PHE A 3 27.50 23.31 -15.68
C PHE A 3 26.16 23.65 -16.38
N ILE A 4 26.11 23.56 -17.71
CA ILE A 4 24.90 23.87 -18.49
C ILE A 4 23.82 22.81 -18.24
N GLU A 5 24.21 21.54 -18.14
CA GLU A 5 23.30 20.43 -17.81
C GLU A 5 22.69 20.59 -16.41
N THR A 6 23.49 20.97 -15.41
CA THR A 6 22.98 21.23 -14.05
C THR A 6 21.98 22.38 -14.03
N VAL A 7 22.27 23.48 -14.73
CA VAL A 7 21.37 24.65 -14.80
C VAL A 7 20.05 24.29 -15.49
N LEU A 8 20.10 23.56 -16.60
CA LEU A 8 18.91 23.06 -17.30
C LEU A 8 18.05 22.14 -16.42
N SER A 9 18.68 21.25 -15.67
CA SER A 9 17.97 20.34 -14.74
C SER A 9 17.26 21.11 -13.63
N ILE A 10 17.86 22.17 -13.10
CA ILE A 10 17.25 23.01 -12.07
C ILE A 10 16.04 23.74 -12.62
N ILE A 11 16.17 24.35 -13.81
CA ILE A 11 15.05 25.07 -14.46
C ILE A 11 13.89 24.10 -14.74
N ALA A 12 14.17 22.90 -15.24
CA ALA A 12 13.17 21.89 -15.49
C ALA A 12 12.44 21.47 -14.21
N PHE A 13 13.16 21.29 -13.09
CA PHE A 13 12.56 20.95 -11.80
C PHE A 13 11.64 22.06 -11.28
N VAL A 14 12.07 23.32 -11.37
CA VAL A 14 11.26 24.47 -10.93
C VAL A 14 9.98 24.59 -11.75
N LEU A 15 10.07 24.43 -13.08
CA LEU A 15 8.89 24.44 -13.95
C LEU A 15 7.93 23.30 -13.62
N PHE A 16 8.45 22.09 -13.40
CA PHE A 16 7.64 20.95 -13.00
C PHE A 16 6.93 21.19 -11.66
N ALA A 17 7.64 21.71 -10.65
CA ALA A 17 7.07 22.05 -9.35
C ALA A 17 5.95 23.11 -9.48
N PHE A 18 6.16 24.14 -10.31
CA PHE A 18 5.13 25.15 -10.57
C PHE A 18 3.89 24.52 -11.23
N CYS A 19 4.07 23.73 -12.28
CA CYS A 19 2.97 23.03 -12.94
C CYS A 19 2.22 22.11 -11.95
N ALA A 20 2.92 21.38 -11.09
CA ALA A 20 2.30 20.52 -10.08
C ALA A 20 1.42 21.31 -9.09
N ILE A 21 1.88 22.48 -8.64
CA ILE A 21 1.10 23.37 -7.78
C ILE A 21 -0.16 23.85 -8.51
N VAL A 22 -0.05 24.26 -9.77
CA VAL A 22 -1.21 24.70 -10.57
C VAL A 22 -2.22 23.56 -10.72
N PHE A 23 -1.78 22.35 -11.07
CA PHE A 23 -2.67 21.19 -11.18
C PHE A 23 -3.30 20.82 -9.85
N PHE A 24 -2.57 20.95 -8.74
CA PHE A 24 -3.12 20.73 -7.40
C PHE A 24 -4.25 21.72 -7.11
N VAL A 25 -4.04 23.03 -7.34
CA VAL A 25 -5.07 24.06 -7.13
C VAL A 25 -6.28 23.83 -8.04
N LEU A 26 -6.08 23.49 -9.31
CA LEU A 26 -7.19 23.19 -10.22
C LEU A 26 -7.96 21.94 -9.78
N GLY A 27 -7.24 20.91 -9.33
CA GLY A 27 -7.82 19.67 -8.81
C GLY A 27 -8.66 19.90 -7.55
N THR A 28 -8.21 20.74 -6.63
CA THR A 28 -8.97 21.06 -5.41
C THR A 28 -10.26 21.81 -5.73
N LEU A 29 -10.21 22.79 -6.65
CA LEU A 29 -11.38 23.54 -7.10
C LEU A 29 -12.40 22.63 -7.82
N PHE A 30 -11.92 21.80 -8.76
CA PHE A 30 -12.77 20.86 -9.48
C PHE A 30 -13.40 19.82 -8.54
N GLY A 31 -12.59 19.19 -7.67
CA GLY A 31 -13.09 18.22 -6.72
C GLY A 31 -14.06 18.84 -5.70
N GLY A 32 -13.82 20.08 -5.27
CA GLY A 32 -14.74 20.82 -4.41
C GLY A 32 -16.07 21.11 -5.10
N TYR A 33 -16.06 21.44 -6.40
CA TYR A 33 -17.27 21.60 -7.20
C TYR A 33 -18.07 20.29 -7.29
N VAL A 34 -17.41 19.16 -7.55
CA VAL A 34 -18.05 17.84 -7.60
C VAL A 34 -18.64 17.44 -6.23
N LEU A 35 -17.87 17.63 -5.15
CA LEU A 35 -18.33 17.31 -3.79
C LEU A 35 -19.57 18.12 -3.41
N ARG A 36 -19.64 19.38 -3.86
CA ARG A 36 -20.80 20.24 -3.64
C ARG A 36 -22.07 19.67 -4.27
N TYR A 37 -22.02 19.15 -5.49
CA TYR A 37 -23.18 18.47 -6.11
C TYR A 37 -23.57 17.21 -5.35
N PHE A 38 -22.57 16.47 -4.83
CA PHE A 38 -22.86 15.32 -3.98
C PHE A 38 -23.59 15.73 -2.69
N VAL A 39 -23.19 16.83 -2.04
CA VAL A 39 -23.91 17.36 -0.87
C VAL A 39 -25.34 17.75 -1.23
N TYR A 40 -25.58 18.42 -2.36
CA TYR A 40 -26.95 18.72 -2.81
C TYR A 40 -27.78 17.46 -3.08
N LEU A 41 -27.18 16.41 -3.64
CA LEU A 41 -27.83 15.11 -3.80
C LEU A 41 -28.19 14.49 -2.45
N VAL A 42 -27.31 14.58 -1.44
CA VAL A 42 -27.63 14.15 -0.07
C VAL A 42 -28.77 14.99 0.52
N CYS A 43 -28.74 16.30 0.35
CA CYS A 43 -29.83 17.18 0.80
C CYS A 43 -31.18 16.78 0.19
N PHE A 44 -31.22 16.42 -1.09
CA PHE A 44 -32.43 15.92 -1.75
C PHE A 44 -32.99 14.67 -1.04
N PHE A 45 -32.14 13.72 -0.64
CA PHE A 45 -32.59 12.57 0.13
C PHE A 45 -33.01 12.92 1.55
N VAL A 46 -32.29 13.83 2.23
CA VAL A 46 -32.62 14.27 3.59
C VAL A 46 -33.98 14.99 3.64
N GLN A 47 -34.32 15.75 2.58
CA GLN A 47 -35.66 16.35 2.44
C GLN A 47 -36.78 15.30 2.43
N ILE A 48 -36.55 14.09 1.89
CA ILE A 48 -37.53 12.99 1.93
C ILE A 48 -37.83 12.55 3.36
N PHE A 49 -36.83 12.60 4.25
CA PHE A 49 -36.96 12.22 5.65
C PHE A 49 -37.38 13.36 6.58
N GLY A 50 -37.56 14.58 6.06
CA GLY A 50 -38.13 15.71 6.77
C GLY A 50 -37.18 16.49 7.68
N ASP A 51 -35.86 16.34 7.53
CA ASP A 51 -34.89 17.20 8.22
C ASP A 51 -34.53 18.43 7.35
N TYR A 52 -35.11 19.57 7.71
CA TYR A 52 -34.96 20.82 6.95
C TYR A 52 -33.85 21.74 7.49
N ALA A 53 -33.30 21.46 8.68
CA ALA A 53 -32.34 22.36 9.31
C ALA A 53 -30.99 22.35 8.56
N PHE A 54 -30.51 21.15 8.21
CA PHE A 54 -29.29 20.99 7.44
C PHE A 54 -29.42 21.54 6.01
N VAL A 55 -30.54 21.26 5.36
CA VAL A 55 -30.87 21.71 4.00
C VAL A 55 -30.90 23.24 3.93
N SER A 56 -31.62 23.88 4.87
CA SER A 56 -31.71 25.34 4.96
C SER A 56 -30.34 25.98 5.20
N TRP A 57 -29.48 25.37 6.03
CA TRP A 57 -28.12 25.86 6.21
C TRP A 57 -27.31 25.78 4.92
N VAL A 58 -27.39 24.67 4.18
CA VAL A 58 -26.67 24.46 2.92
C VAL A 58 -27.07 25.50 1.86
N GLU A 59 -28.36 25.77 1.71
CA GLU A 59 -28.87 26.76 0.74
C GLU A 59 -28.47 28.19 1.09
N ASN A 60 -28.41 28.54 2.38
CA ASN A 60 -28.03 29.88 2.83
C ASN A 60 -26.51 30.13 2.82
N ASN A 61 -25.69 29.07 2.75
CA ASN A 61 -24.24 29.16 2.94
C ASN A 61 -23.45 28.57 1.76
N GLU A 62 -23.91 28.78 0.52
CA GLU A 62 -23.31 28.18 -0.69
C GLU A 62 -21.80 28.42 -0.82
N THR A 63 -21.34 29.65 -0.55
CA THR A 63 -19.92 30.00 -0.62
C THR A 63 -19.10 29.27 0.45
N VAL A 64 -19.62 29.20 1.67
CA VAL A 64 -18.96 28.51 2.78
C VAL A 64 -18.90 27.01 2.50
N LEU A 65 -19.98 26.43 1.99
CA LEU A 65 -20.02 25.03 1.56
C LEU A 65 -18.99 24.74 0.48
N TYR A 66 -18.86 25.61 -0.52
CA TYR A 66 -17.85 25.44 -1.58
C TYR A 66 -16.43 25.48 -1.02
N VAL A 67 -16.13 26.41 -0.10
CA VAL A 67 -14.83 26.47 0.59
C VAL A 67 -14.56 25.18 1.37
N ILE A 68 -15.53 24.69 2.14
CA ILE A 68 -15.42 23.42 2.87
C ILE A 68 -15.16 22.25 1.90
N CYS A 69 -15.89 22.17 0.79
CA CYS A 69 -15.71 21.13 -0.22
C CYS A 69 -14.32 21.19 -0.88
N CYS A 70 -13.78 22.38 -1.14
CA CYS A 70 -12.41 22.56 -1.65
C CYS A 70 -11.36 22.10 -0.63
N VAL A 71 -11.56 22.38 0.66
CA VAL A 71 -10.67 21.90 1.74
C VAL A 71 -10.70 20.38 1.84
N ILE A 72 -11.89 19.77 1.82
CA ILE A 72 -12.04 18.30 1.85
C ILE A 72 -11.41 17.68 0.61
N SER A 73 -11.62 18.25 -0.58
CA SER A 73 -11.00 17.82 -1.83
C SER A 73 -9.47 17.85 -1.74
N ALA A 74 -8.89 18.92 -1.18
CA ALA A 74 -7.45 19.03 -0.94
C ALA A 74 -6.92 17.92 -0.01
N LEU A 75 -7.65 17.62 1.07
CA LEU A 75 -7.29 16.53 1.98
C LEU A 75 -7.37 15.16 1.30
N ILE A 76 -8.40 14.90 0.48
CA ILE A 76 -8.51 13.65 -0.29
C ILE A 76 -7.33 13.50 -1.26
N ILE A 77 -6.99 14.56 -2.00
CA ILE A 77 -5.85 14.54 -2.92
C ILE A 77 -4.55 14.29 -2.15
N LEU A 78 -4.33 14.98 -1.02
CA LEU A 78 -3.18 14.76 -0.14
C LEU A 78 -3.12 13.34 0.42
N LEU A 79 -4.26 12.77 0.82
CA LEU A 79 -4.35 11.39 1.30
C LEU A 79 -4.06 10.38 0.19
N MET A 80 -4.49 10.64 -1.05
CA MET A 80 -4.17 9.79 -2.20
C MET A 80 -2.67 9.81 -2.50
N PHE A 81 -2.01 10.98 -2.42
CA PHE A 81 -0.55 11.05 -2.57
C PHE A 81 0.20 10.45 -1.38
N SER A 82 -0.33 10.58 -0.16
CA SER A 82 0.22 9.91 1.03
C SER A 82 0.09 8.40 0.93
N SER A 83 -1.02 7.91 0.38
CA SER A 83 -1.28 6.49 0.09
C SER A 83 -0.50 6.00 -1.12
N SER A 84 -0.10 6.89 -2.04
CA SER A 84 0.76 6.58 -3.19
C SER A 84 2.23 6.39 -2.80
N SER A 85 2.61 6.75 -1.57
CA SER A 85 3.94 6.47 -1.00
C SER A 85 4.23 4.97 -0.81
N SER A 86 3.26 4.09 -1.07
CA SER A 86 3.45 2.64 -1.09
C SER A 86 3.49 2.02 -2.49
N SER A 87 3.71 2.81 -3.56
CA SER A 87 3.91 2.27 -4.91
C SER A 87 5.05 2.92 -5.69
N SER A 88 6.27 2.77 -5.15
CA SER A 88 7.48 2.66 -5.96
C SER A 88 8.48 1.79 -5.21
N GLY A 89 8.30 0.47 -5.29
CA GLY A 89 9.25 -0.51 -4.78
C GLY A 89 10.51 -0.60 -5.63
N SER A 90 11.21 0.51 -5.84
CA SER A 90 12.63 0.48 -6.19
C SER A 90 13.38 0.26 -4.89
N TYR A 91 13.46 -0.99 -4.46
CA TYR A 91 14.29 -1.37 -3.31
C TYR A 91 15.76 -1.27 -3.71
N SER A 92 16.33 -0.07 -3.54
CA SER A 92 17.76 0.03 -3.28
C SER A 92 18.00 -0.71 -1.97
N SER A 93 18.76 -1.79 -2.09
CA SER A 93 19.18 -2.67 -1.01
C SER A 93 20.01 -1.88 0.01
N SER A 94 19.34 -1.23 0.96
CA SER A 94 19.98 -0.75 2.20
C SER A 94 19.42 -1.59 3.33
N ASN A 95 20.15 -2.66 3.62
CA ASN A 95 19.92 -3.55 4.75
C ASN A 95 20.17 -2.78 6.05
N ASN A 96 19.13 -2.13 6.57
CA ASN A 96 19.06 -1.89 8.01
C ASN A 96 18.22 -3.02 8.59
N TYR A 97 18.89 -4.14 8.84
CA TYR A 97 18.43 -5.14 9.79
C TYR A 97 18.27 -4.41 11.12
N LEU A 98 17.03 -4.13 11.53
CA LEU A 98 16.73 -4.11 12.95
C LEU A 98 16.88 -5.57 13.38
N GLU A 99 18.05 -5.82 13.94
CA GLU A 99 18.53 -7.10 14.40
C GLU A 99 17.70 -7.52 15.62
N ASP A 100 16.48 -8.02 15.36
CA ASP A 100 15.78 -8.86 16.31
C ASP A 100 16.54 -10.19 16.35
N ASN A 101 17.52 -10.24 17.26
CA ASN A 101 18.51 -11.30 17.52
C ASN A 101 17.96 -12.73 17.74
N ASN A 102 16.67 -12.98 17.53
CA ASN A 102 16.03 -14.29 17.72
C ASN A 102 15.72 -15.03 16.41
N ALA A 103 15.76 -14.39 15.24
CA ALA A 103 15.46 -15.03 13.95
C ALA A 103 16.69 -15.37 13.10
N SER A 104 17.88 -14.87 13.46
CA SER A 104 19.11 -14.94 12.65
C SER A 104 19.69 -16.36 12.49
N ASN A 105 19.26 -17.34 13.29
CA ASN A 105 19.87 -18.67 13.28
C ASN A 105 19.15 -19.70 12.39
N PHE A 106 18.01 -19.37 11.78
CA PHE A 106 17.29 -20.37 10.98
C PHE A 106 17.94 -20.62 9.61
N GLY A 107 18.62 -19.60 9.09
CA GLY A 107 19.20 -19.66 7.76
C GLY A 107 20.38 -20.62 7.62
N ASP A 108 21.22 -20.76 8.64
CA ASP A 108 22.62 -21.17 8.43
C ASP A 108 22.82 -22.66 8.09
N SER A 109 21.75 -23.46 8.06
CA SER A 109 21.81 -24.90 7.75
C SER A 109 21.76 -25.24 6.25
N TYR A 110 21.36 -24.29 5.39
CA TYR A 110 21.22 -24.54 3.94
C TYR A 110 22.33 -23.87 3.15
N SER A 111 22.98 -24.63 2.26
CA SER A 111 23.94 -24.04 1.33
C SER A 111 23.25 -23.00 0.43
N GLU A 112 23.93 -21.88 0.18
CA GLU A 112 23.46 -20.80 -0.70
C GLU A 112 22.98 -21.30 -2.08
N GLU A 113 23.59 -22.38 -2.57
CA GLU A 113 23.22 -23.00 -3.84
C GLU A 113 21.86 -23.72 -3.77
N LYS A 114 21.53 -24.35 -2.64
CA LYS A 114 20.23 -25.02 -2.46
C LYS A 114 19.09 -24.00 -2.36
N ARG A 115 19.32 -22.90 -1.63
CA ARG A 115 18.37 -21.78 -1.48
C ARG A 115 17.94 -21.20 -2.83
N LYS A 116 18.90 -20.94 -3.72
CA LYS A 116 18.62 -20.35 -5.05
C LYS A 116 17.75 -21.22 -5.96
N ARG A 117 17.62 -22.52 -5.66
CA ARG A 117 16.80 -23.47 -6.43
C ARG A 117 15.40 -23.67 -5.87
N ILE A 118 15.13 -23.20 -4.65
CA ILE A 118 13.80 -23.33 -4.05
C ILE A 118 12.88 -22.31 -4.70
N THR A 119 11.81 -22.82 -5.31
CA THR A 119 10.69 -22.05 -5.85
C THR A 119 9.39 -22.56 -5.25
N PHE A 120 8.47 -21.66 -4.96
CA PHE A 120 7.15 -21.98 -4.42
C PHE A 120 6.09 -21.05 -5.01
N VAL A 121 4.83 -21.45 -4.97
CA VAL A 121 3.70 -20.59 -5.36
C VAL A 121 3.14 -19.88 -4.13
N ASP A 122 2.95 -18.56 -4.21
CA ASP A 122 2.31 -17.80 -3.14
C ASP A 122 0.78 -17.89 -3.17
N ALA A 123 0.09 -17.29 -2.20
CA ALA A 123 -1.38 -17.35 -2.12
C ALA A 123 -2.09 -16.72 -3.32
N SER A 124 -1.41 -15.86 -4.10
CA SER A 124 -1.97 -15.28 -5.32
C SER A 124 -1.86 -16.22 -6.55
N GLY A 125 -1.16 -17.34 -6.42
CA GLY A 125 -0.84 -18.22 -7.54
C GLY A 125 0.44 -17.85 -8.29
N ALA A 126 1.24 -16.90 -7.78
CA ALA A 126 2.48 -16.47 -8.43
C ALA A 126 3.69 -17.28 -7.93
N TYR A 127 4.59 -17.66 -8.84
CA TYR A 127 5.85 -18.32 -8.50
C TYR A 127 6.84 -17.33 -7.87
N ARG A 128 7.46 -17.74 -6.77
CA ARG A 128 8.45 -17.01 -5.97
C ARG A 128 9.70 -17.85 -5.76
N LYS A 129 10.83 -17.19 -5.55
CA LYS A 129 12.08 -17.82 -5.11
C LYS A 129 12.27 -17.64 -3.62
N TRP A 130 13.13 -18.47 -3.04
CA TRP A 130 13.60 -18.26 -1.67
C TRP A 130 14.10 -16.83 -1.47
N GLY A 131 13.62 -16.15 -0.43
CA GLY A 131 13.99 -14.76 -0.15
C GLY A 131 13.12 -13.70 -0.86
N ASP A 132 12.27 -14.09 -1.80
CA ASP A 132 11.38 -13.14 -2.47
C ASP A 132 10.24 -12.69 -1.54
N SER A 133 9.74 -11.48 -1.78
CA SER A 133 8.45 -11.07 -1.23
C SER A 133 7.32 -11.90 -1.85
N PHE A 134 6.24 -12.13 -1.11
CA PHE A 134 5.14 -13.02 -1.49
C PHE A 134 3.79 -12.48 -1.03
N VAL A 135 2.70 -13.02 -1.58
CA VAL A 135 1.33 -12.74 -1.12
C VAL A 135 0.90 -13.77 -0.07
N ASP A 136 0.42 -13.31 1.08
CA ASP A 136 -0.08 -14.16 2.17
C ASP A 136 -1.53 -14.61 1.97
N CYS A 137 -2.05 -15.44 2.87
CA CYS A 137 -3.40 -16.04 2.72
C CYS A 137 -4.54 -15.03 2.81
N GLN A 138 -4.29 -13.80 3.27
CA GLN A 138 -5.26 -12.71 3.28
C GLN A 138 -5.12 -11.78 2.05
N GLY A 139 -4.18 -12.06 1.15
CA GLY A 139 -3.92 -11.25 -0.03
C GLY A 139 -2.97 -10.08 0.21
N ASN A 140 -2.29 -10.02 1.36
CA ASN A 140 -1.34 -8.95 1.65
C ASN A 140 0.04 -9.22 1.03
N TRP A 141 0.72 -8.17 0.60
CA TRP A 141 2.11 -8.28 0.14
C TRP A 141 3.09 -8.27 1.32
N CYS A 142 3.78 -9.38 1.53
CA CYS A 142 4.71 -9.60 2.64
C CYS A 142 6.15 -9.69 2.13
N ARG A 143 7.08 -9.02 2.83
CA ARG A 143 8.51 -9.19 2.56
C ARG A 143 9.02 -10.44 3.27
N TRP A 144 9.95 -11.16 2.65
CA TRP A 144 10.70 -12.22 3.31
C TRP A 144 11.37 -11.68 4.59
N GLY A 145 11.30 -12.42 5.69
CA GLY A 145 11.79 -11.95 7.00
C GLY A 145 10.74 -11.24 7.85
N ASN A 146 9.58 -10.88 7.31
CA ASN A 146 8.55 -10.14 8.04
C ASN A 146 7.37 -11.04 8.43
N SER A 147 6.62 -10.61 9.44
CA SER A 147 5.36 -11.24 9.83
C SER A 147 4.34 -11.29 8.68
N PHE A 148 3.48 -12.30 8.69
CA PHE A 148 2.47 -12.56 7.66
C PHE A 148 1.25 -13.29 8.24
N TYR A 149 0.17 -13.39 7.47
CA TYR A 149 -1.00 -14.19 7.84
C TYR A 149 -0.93 -15.63 7.30
N ASP A 150 -1.05 -16.60 8.20
CA ASP A 150 -1.04 -18.03 7.85
C ASP A 150 -2.37 -18.52 7.25
N TYR A 151 -2.48 -19.81 6.94
CA TYR A 151 -3.68 -20.41 6.34
C TYR A 151 -4.97 -20.18 7.12
N ASP A 152 -4.91 -20.15 8.46
CA ASP A 152 -6.07 -19.89 9.32
C ASP A 152 -6.37 -18.39 9.47
N GLY A 153 -5.52 -17.51 8.90
CA GLY A 153 -5.63 -16.06 9.04
C GLY A 153 -5.06 -15.52 10.36
N ASN A 154 -4.15 -16.25 11.02
CA ASN A 154 -3.45 -15.76 12.20
C ASN A 154 -2.22 -14.94 11.80
N TYR A 155 -1.95 -13.83 12.50
CA TYR A 155 -0.76 -13.03 12.27
C TYR A 155 0.46 -13.66 12.96
N ILE A 156 1.37 -14.22 12.16
CA ILE A 156 2.55 -14.97 12.62
C ILE A 156 3.80 -14.11 12.48
N LYS A 157 4.61 -14.04 13.53
CA LYS A 157 5.93 -13.37 13.45
C LYS A 157 6.92 -14.27 12.73
N TRP A 158 7.85 -13.65 12.00
CA TRP A 158 8.92 -14.40 11.37
C TRP A 158 9.72 -15.19 12.41
N GLY A 159 10.00 -16.46 12.13
CA GLY A 159 10.63 -17.39 13.08
C GLY A 159 9.64 -18.23 13.91
N ASP A 160 8.38 -17.82 14.05
CA ASP A 160 7.36 -18.58 14.77
C ASP A 160 6.79 -19.74 13.93
N ILE A 161 6.16 -20.70 14.61
CA ILE A 161 5.42 -21.80 13.96
C ILE A 161 4.22 -21.21 13.21
N TYR A 162 4.00 -21.63 11.98
CA TYR A 162 2.90 -21.17 11.12
C TYR A 162 2.13 -22.37 10.53
N LYS A 163 0.94 -22.14 9.98
CA LYS A 163 0.25 -23.14 9.15
C LYS A 163 0.51 -22.95 7.66
N ASP A 164 0.94 -24.01 6.99
CA ASP A 164 1.07 -24.03 5.53
C ASP A 164 -0.30 -24.14 4.83
N MET A 165 -0.32 -24.17 3.51
CA MET A 165 -1.56 -24.20 2.72
C MET A 165 -2.39 -25.49 2.87
N SER A 166 -1.85 -26.52 3.51
CA SER A 166 -2.64 -27.70 3.91
C SER A 166 -3.32 -27.53 5.28
N GLY A 167 -3.04 -26.45 5.99
CA GLY A 167 -3.46 -26.22 7.38
C GLY A 167 -2.59 -26.90 8.43
N ALA A 168 -1.46 -27.51 8.03
CA ALA A 168 -0.54 -28.20 8.92
C ALA A 168 0.47 -27.22 9.54
N TYR A 169 0.79 -27.42 10.82
CA TYR A 169 1.82 -26.62 11.50
C TYR A 169 3.21 -26.96 10.98
N ARG A 170 3.97 -25.92 10.64
CA ARG A 170 5.36 -25.96 10.16
C ARG A 170 6.25 -25.06 10.98
N ARG A 171 7.48 -25.49 11.15
CA ARG A 171 8.59 -24.62 11.51
C ARG A 171 9.21 -24.09 10.24
N TRP A 172 9.97 -23.01 10.37
CA TRP A 172 10.85 -22.58 9.30
C TRP A 172 11.75 -23.74 8.88
N GLY A 173 12.03 -23.86 7.58
CA GLY A 173 12.83 -24.93 6.96
C GLY A 173 12.26 -26.34 6.99
N ASP A 174 11.06 -26.54 7.53
CA ASP A 174 10.31 -27.75 7.24
C ASP A 174 9.81 -27.71 5.79
N ASP A 175 9.76 -28.88 5.14
CA ASP A 175 8.98 -29.04 3.91
C ASP A 175 7.54 -28.58 4.14
N PHE A 176 6.95 -27.91 3.15
CA PHE A 176 5.62 -27.30 3.29
C PHE A 176 4.81 -27.39 2.01
N ILE A 177 3.49 -27.19 2.11
CA ILE A 177 2.59 -27.06 0.96
C ILE A 177 2.45 -25.59 0.56
N ASP A 178 2.68 -25.30 -0.73
CA ASP A 178 2.58 -23.96 -1.30
C ASP A 178 1.15 -23.56 -1.71
N GLY A 179 0.96 -22.33 -2.20
CA GLY A 179 -0.32 -21.77 -2.61
C GLY A 179 -1.00 -22.47 -3.79
N ALA A 180 -0.26 -23.32 -4.52
CA ALA A 180 -0.83 -24.18 -5.56
C ALA A 180 -1.12 -25.61 -5.06
N GLY A 181 -0.87 -25.90 -3.78
CA GLY A 181 -1.07 -27.22 -3.19
C GLY A 181 0.08 -28.20 -3.44
N ASN A 182 1.26 -27.71 -3.89
CA ASN A 182 2.42 -28.55 -4.16
C ASN A 182 3.34 -28.65 -2.95
N TRP A 183 3.99 -29.81 -2.79
CA TRP A 183 5.09 -29.95 -1.82
C TRP A 183 6.32 -29.17 -2.27
N VAL A 184 6.83 -28.33 -1.37
CA VAL A 184 8.10 -27.64 -1.49
C VAL A 184 9.08 -28.31 -0.53
N HIS A 185 10.15 -28.86 -1.09
CA HIS A 185 11.20 -29.55 -0.33
C HIS A 185 12.37 -28.61 -0.06
N LEU A 186 12.75 -28.47 1.22
CA LEU A 186 13.76 -27.50 1.66
C LEU A 186 15.13 -28.11 1.93
#